data_AF-A0A2J7PYE5-F1
#
_entry.id   AF-A0A2J7PYE5-F1
#
_cell.length_a   1.000
_cell.length_b   1.000
_cell.length_c   1.000
_cell.angle_alpha   90.00
_cell.angle_beta   90.00
_cell.angle_gamma   90.00
#
_symmetry.space_group_name_H-M   'P 1'
#
loop_
_entity.id
_entity.type
_entity.pdbx_description
1 polymer ?
#
loop_
_entity_poly.entity_id
_entity_poly.type
_entity_poly.pdbx_seq_one_letter_code
_entity_poly.pdbx_strand_id
1 'polypeptide(L)'
;QHSCELLLDAFVHAEQGSLQPQLLTLRTVRGIVYKQTLPPGLDFPNFPISELSRLIVPHAYVYQEYLVYVIEIPLLLPTEFQLYKIIPFPVSDPTHKERDPATQKYMFVQFSKINFEDLQACYMANKLTYVCQDKVLLSNYIPGEDCEASLLHPSSQFVPKEVCEIKMFFVGHMKKRVYMNRPRTIQELKFSIRQEITAMPEDMLENAMQNFEERLQMCVQQGRHLTDIIFLM
;
A
#
# COMPACT_ATOMS: atom_id res chain seq x y z
N GLN A 1 38.22 -27.37 -26.74
CA GLN A 1 38.56 -27.23 -25.31
C GLN A 1 37.56 -26.34 -24.59
N HIS A 2 37.44 -25.06 -24.94
CA HIS A 2 36.52 -24.11 -24.28
C HIS A 2 35.04 -24.53 -24.20
N SER A 3 34.49 -25.16 -25.25
CA SER A 3 33.08 -25.62 -25.26
C SER A 3 32.82 -26.76 -24.27
N CYS A 4 33.79 -27.67 -24.07
CA CYS A 4 33.64 -28.76 -23.10
C CYS A 4 33.73 -28.25 -21.66
N GLU A 5 34.60 -27.27 -21.41
CA GLU A 5 34.71 -26.60 -20.10
C GLU A 5 33.41 -25.87 -19.75
N LEU A 6 32.82 -25.14 -20.70
CA LEU A 6 31.53 -24.47 -20.51
C LEU A 6 30.40 -25.45 -20.15
N LEU A 7 30.35 -26.61 -20.83
CA LEU A 7 29.35 -27.64 -20.52
C LEU A 7 29.60 -28.25 -19.14
N LEU A 8 30.85 -28.56 -18.79
CA LEU A 8 31.21 -29.07 -17.46
C LEU A 8 30.78 -28.09 -16.36
N ASP A 9 31.10 -26.81 -16.51
CA ASP A 9 30.69 -25.77 -15.56
C ASP A 9 29.16 -25.67 -15.45
N ALA A 10 28.44 -25.90 -16.55
CA ALA A 10 26.98 -25.89 -16.55
C ALA A 10 26.38 -27.06 -15.78
N PHE A 11 26.95 -28.26 -15.90
CA PHE A 11 26.57 -29.41 -15.08
C PHE A 11 26.86 -29.14 -13.60
N VAL A 12 28.02 -28.57 -13.27
CA VAL A 12 28.36 -28.19 -11.88
C VAL A 12 27.38 -27.16 -11.33
N HIS A 13 27.05 -26.13 -12.10
CA HIS A 13 26.08 -25.11 -11.69
C HIS A 13 24.69 -25.71 -11.50
N ALA A 14 24.27 -26.65 -12.35
CA ALA A 14 22.97 -27.29 -12.25
C ALA A 14 22.85 -28.23 -11.05
N GLU A 15 23.90 -28.96 -10.68
CA GLU A 15 23.96 -29.70 -9.40
C GLU A 15 23.80 -28.77 -8.18
N GLN A 16 24.22 -27.51 -8.31
CA GLN A 16 24.06 -26.47 -7.30
C GLN A 16 22.72 -25.71 -7.42
N GLY A 17 21.85 -26.10 -8.36
CA GLY A 17 20.56 -25.43 -8.61
C GLY A 17 20.67 -24.07 -9.29
N SER A 18 21.81 -23.75 -9.91
CA SER A 18 22.12 -22.44 -10.50
C SER A 18 22.30 -22.50 -12.02
N LEU A 19 22.04 -21.39 -12.72
CA LEU A 19 22.21 -21.31 -14.17
C LEU A 19 23.66 -21.04 -14.56
N GLN A 20 24.08 -21.56 -15.71
CA GLN A 20 25.27 -21.08 -16.41
C GLN A 20 24.92 -19.90 -17.33
N PRO A 21 25.23 -18.63 -16.96
CA PRO A 21 24.84 -17.43 -17.71
C PRO A 21 25.36 -17.39 -19.16
N GLN A 22 26.44 -18.11 -19.47
CA GLN A 22 26.98 -18.16 -20.83
C GLN A 22 26.15 -19.05 -21.77
N LEU A 23 25.41 -20.03 -21.24
CA LEU A 23 24.53 -20.90 -22.03
C LEU A 23 23.15 -20.29 -22.25
N LEU A 24 22.61 -19.60 -21.24
CA LEU A 24 21.26 -19.07 -21.28
C LEU A 24 21.20 -17.65 -20.73
N THR A 25 21.16 -16.67 -21.65
CA THR A 25 21.04 -15.25 -21.29
C THR A 25 19.58 -14.81 -21.23
N LEU A 26 19.28 -13.80 -20.41
CA LEU A 26 17.94 -13.18 -20.37
C LEU A 26 17.49 -12.60 -21.72
N ARG A 27 18.43 -12.19 -22.58
CA ARG A 27 18.12 -11.73 -23.94
C ARG A 27 17.62 -12.89 -24.81
N THR A 28 18.25 -14.06 -24.70
CA THR A 28 17.82 -15.28 -25.38
C THR A 28 16.43 -15.70 -24.88
N VAL A 29 16.22 -15.71 -23.56
CA VAL A 29 14.92 -16.03 -22.94
C VAL A 29 13.83 -15.11 -23.46
N ARG A 30 14.03 -13.79 -23.40
CA ARG A 30 13.09 -12.79 -23.92
C ARG A 30 12.78 -13.01 -25.40
N GLY A 31 13.80 -13.31 -26.21
CA GLY A 31 13.63 -13.61 -27.64
C GLY A 31 12.87 -14.91 -27.94
N ILE A 32 12.95 -15.91 -27.06
CA ILE A 32 12.15 -17.14 -27.16
C ILE A 32 10.70 -16.86 -26.79
N VAL A 33 10.45 -16.16 -25.68
CA VAL A 33 9.08 -15.93 -25.19
C VAL A 33 8.28 -15.07 -26.16
N TYR A 34 8.87 -14.02 -26.75
CA TYR A 34 8.17 -13.20 -27.76
C TYR A 34 7.77 -13.95 -29.04
N LYS A 35 8.35 -15.12 -29.31
CA LYS A 35 7.96 -15.98 -30.44
C LYS A 35 6.79 -16.91 -30.09
N GLN A 36 6.47 -17.05 -28.81
CA GLN A 36 5.38 -17.91 -28.35
C GLN A 36 4.06 -17.16 -28.35
N THR A 37 2.97 -17.90 -28.52
CA THR A 37 1.61 -17.36 -28.32
C THR A 37 1.30 -17.35 -26.83
N LEU A 38 1.15 -16.16 -26.26
CA LEU A 38 0.75 -15.99 -24.86
C LEU A 38 -0.77 -16.19 -24.70
N PRO A 39 -1.24 -16.61 -23.51
CA PRO A 39 -2.66 -16.61 -23.20
C PRO A 39 -3.26 -15.20 -23.40
N PRO A 40 -4.53 -15.10 -23.81
CA PRO A 40 -5.16 -13.80 -24.06
C PRO A 40 -5.23 -12.98 -22.76
N GLY A 41 -4.91 -11.68 -22.86
CA GLY A 41 -4.96 -10.74 -21.74
C GLY A 41 -3.77 -10.83 -20.77
N LEU A 42 -2.73 -11.60 -21.12
CA LEU A 42 -1.49 -11.68 -20.36
C LEU A 42 -0.29 -11.31 -21.23
N ASP A 43 0.59 -10.48 -20.67
CA ASP A 43 1.78 -9.98 -21.34
C ASP A 43 3.07 -10.43 -20.64
N PHE A 44 4.12 -10.57 -21.44
CA PHE A 44 5.46 -10.77 -20.90
C PHE A 44 5.95 -9.49 -20.21
N PRO A 45 6.59 -9.57 -19.02
CA PRO A 45 7.06 -8.40 -18.30
C PRO A 45 8.00 -7.52 -19.14
N ASN A 46 7.57 -6.29 -19.43
CA ASN A 46 8.35 -5.34 -20.24
C ASN A 46 9.29 -4.48 -19.38
N PHE A 47 10.13 -5.14 -18.57
CA PHE A 47 11.13 -4.46 -17.74
C PHE A 47 12.49 -4.38 -18.43
N PRO A 48 13.36 -3.43 -18.04
CA PRO A 48 14.79 -3.51 -18.32
C PRO A 48 15.37 -4.85 -17.86
N ILE A 49 16.37 -5.38 -18.58
CA ILE A 49 16.93 -6.73 -18.30
C ILE A 49 17.42 -6.85 -16.84
N SER A 50 17.96 -5.78 -16.26
CA SER A 50 18.44 -5.72 -14.87
C SER A 50 17.34 -5.84 -13.81
N GLU A 51 16.11 -5.48 -14.17
CA GLU A 51 14.92 -5.56 -13.29
C GLU A 51 14.19 -6.88 -13.54
N LEU A 52 14.14 -7.32 -14.81
CA LEU A 52 13.55 -8.59 -15.21
C LEU A 52 14.22 -9.80 -14.52
N SER A 53 15.53 -9.73 -14.28
CA SER A 53 16.27 -10.77 -13.54
C SER A 53 15.78 -10.99 -12.10
N ARG A 54 15.06 -10.03 -11.52
CA ARG A 54 14.49 -10.12 -10.16
C ARG A 54 13.11 -10.76 -10.14
N LEU A 55 12.45 -10.81 -11.29
CA LEU A 55 11.11 -11.38 -11.46
C LEU A 55 11.16 -12.84 -11.91
N ILE A 56 12.24 -13.21 -12.58
CA ILE A 56 12.42 -14.55 -13.15
C ILE A 56 13.10 -15.43 -12.11
N VAL A 57 12.50 -16.60 -11.85
CA VAL A 57 13.08 -17.62 -10.96
C VAL A 57 13.61 -18.75 -11.82
N PRO A 58 14.93 -18.89 -11.95
CA PRO A 58 15.50 -19.97 -12.71
C PRO A 58 15.78 -21.20 -11.84
N HIS A 59 15.53 -22.36 -12.42
CA HIS A 59 15.90 -23.66 -11.88
C HIS A 59 16.78 -24.39 -12.89
N ALA A 60 17.86 -24.96 -12.40
CA ALA A 60 18.74 -25.83 -13.16
C ALA A 60 18.85 -27.15 -12.42
N TYR A 61 18.78 -28.26 -13.16
CA TYR A 61 19.04 -29.57 -12.61
C TYR A 61 19.54 -30.51 -13.71
N VAL A 62 20.24 -31.55 -13.26
CA VAL A 62 20.67 -32.65 -14.11
C VAL A 62 19.63 -33.76 -13.99
N TYR A 63 19.08 -34.19 -15.13
CA TYR A 63 18.16 -35.31 -15.19
C TYR A 63 18.68 -36.33 -16.19
N GLN A 64 19.13 -37.48 -15.69
CA GLN A 64 19.83 -38.50 -16.48
C GLN A 64 21.07 -37.90 -17.16
N GLU A 65 21.11 -37.87 -18.49
CA GLU A 65 22.19 -37.29 -19.28
C GLU A 65 21.86 -35.87 -19.80
N TYR A 66 20.75 -35.29 -19.32
CA TYR A 66 20.26 -34.00 -19.79
C TYR A 66 20.44 -32.89 -18.75
N LEU A 67 20.97 -31.77 -19.23
CA LEU A 67 20.95 -30.50 -18.51
C LEU A 67 19.59 -29.84 -18.75
N VAL A 68 18.80 -29.67 -17.69
CA VAL A 68 17.45 -29.13 -17.78
C VAL A 68 17.39 -27.77 -17.11
N TYR A 69 16.86 -26.79 -17.85
CA TYR A 69 16.58 -25.45 -17.34
C TYR A 69 15.08 -25.20 -17.35
N VAL A 70 14.53 -24.93 -16.17
CA VAL A 70 13.14 -24.50 -16.00
C VAL A 70 13.19 -23.04 -15.55
N ILE A 71 12.60 -22.16 -16.35
CA ILE A 71 12.56 -20.73 -16.04
C ILE A 71 11.12 -20.37 -15.73
N GLU A 72 10.85 -20.02 -14.48
CA GLU A 72 9.56 -19.50 -14.07
C GLU A 72 9.51 -18.00 -14.37
N ILE A 73 8.58 -17.62 -15.24
CA ILE A 73 8.39 -16.24 -15.68
C ILE A 73 6.96 -15.84 -15.33
N PRO A 74 6.75 -14.83 -14.46
CA PRO A 74 5.42 -14.33 -14.20
C PRO A 74 4.90 -13.63 -15.46
N LEU A 75 3.70 -13.99 -15.91
CA LEU A 75 2.97 -13.21 -16.90
C LEU A 75 2.17 -12.12 -16.18
N LEU A 76 2.08 -10.95 -16.79
CA LEU A 76 1.45 -9.78 -16.17
C LEU A 76 0.11 -9.50 -16.83
N LEU A 77 -0.84 -9.02 -16.01
CA LEU A 77 -2.03 -8.36 -16.52
C LEU A 77 -1.63 -6.98 -17.09
N PRO A 78 -2.32 -6.48 -18.12
CA PRO A 78 -2.07 -5.15 -18.67
C PRO A 78 -2.50 -4.02 -17.71
N THR A 79 -3.20 -4.36 -16.63
CA THR A 79 -3.68 -3.40 -15.64
C THR A 79 -2.55 -3.01 -14.69
N GLU A 80 -2.25 -1.70 -14.66
CA GLU A 80 -1.34 -1.12 -13.70
C GLU A 80 -2.09 -0.42 -12.56
N PHE A 81 -1.49 -0.49 -11.38
CA PHE A 81 -2.06 0.02 -10.16
C PHE A 81 -1.14 1.06 -9.53
N GLN A 82 -1.71 2.18 -9.10
CA GLN A 82 -0.96 3.20 -8.36
C GLN A 82 -0.95 2.84 -6.88
N LEU A 83 0.26 2.65 -6.34
CA LEU A 83 0.50 2.32 -4.94
C LEU A 83 0.79 3.59 -4.15
N TYR A 84 -0.06 3.92 -3.18
CA TYR A 84 0.10 5.09 -2.32
C TYR A 84 0.52 4.70 -0.92
N LYS A 85 1.62 5.30 -0.44
CA LYS A 85 2.01 5.27 0.96
C LYS A 85 1.26 6.38 1.69
N ILE A 86 0.41 6.02 2.64
CA ILE A 86 -0.16 6.98 3.59
C ILE A 86 1.01 7.56 4.38
N ILE A 87 1.01 8.84 4.74
CA ILE A 87 1.99 9.45 5.66
C ILE A 87 1.21 10.09 6.80
N PRO A 88 1.52 9.80 8.09
CA PRO A 88 0.68 10.24 9.18
C PRO A 88 0.98 11.72 9.42
N PHE A 89 -0.04 12.50 9.73
CA PHE A 89 0.20 13.89 10.08
C PHE A 89 0.82 13.96 11.49
N PRO A 90 2.01 14.55 11.67
CA PRO A 90 2.59 14.74 13.00
C PRO A 90 1.73 15.73 13.79
N VAL A 91 1.21 15.29 14.93
CA VAL A 91 0.42 16.14 15.83
C VAL A 91 1.30 16.53 17.02
N SER A 92 1.50 17.84 17.21
CA SER A 92 2.19 18.35 18.39
C SER A 92 1.25 18.31 19.60
N ASP A 93 1.44 17.33 20.49
CA ASP A 93 0.77 17.27 21.79
C ASP A 93 1.72 17.85 22.86
N PRO A 94 1.34 18.90 23.61
CA PRO A 94 2.19 19.49 24.65
C PRO A 94 2.50 18.53 25.81
N THR A 95 1.86 17.36 25.90
CA THR A 95 2.08 16.39 26.98
C THR A 95 2.85 15.14 26.57
N HIS A 96 3.10 14.90 25.29
CA HIS A 96 3.89 13.76 24.83
C HIS A 96 4.72 14.14 23.60
N LYS A 97 6.05 13.93 23.72
CA LYS A 97 7.03 13.91 22.62
C LYS A 97 6.39 13.41 21.34
N GLU A 98 6.66 14.08 20.21
CA GLU A 98 6.30 13.68 18.83
C GLU A 98 6.05 12.18 18.76
N ARG A 99 4.79 11.80 18.89
CA ARG A 99 4.41 10.41 18.76
C ARG A 99 4.25 10.24 17.26
N ASP A 100 5.34 9.85 16.60
CA ASP A 100 5.25 9.23 15.28
C ASP A 100 4.17 8.15 15.41
N PRO A 101 3.03 8.27 14.70
CA PRO A 101 1.99 7.25 14.75
C PRO A 101 2.61 5.99 14.17
N ALA A 102 3.15 5.17 15.07
CA ALA A 102 4.02 4.06 14.74
C ALA A 102 3.38 3.21 13.65
N THR A 103 4.11 3.08 12.55
CA THR A 103 3.93 2.10 11.47
C THR A 103 2.58 2.16 10.76
N GLN A 104 2.55 2.90 9.66
CA GLN A 104 1.52 2.70 8.65
C GLN A 104 1.69 1.32 8.03
N LYS A 105 0.77 0.42 8.39
CA LYS A 105 0.74 -0.97 7.95
C LYS A 105 0.07 -1.17 6.60
N TYR A 106 -0.36 -0.10 5.93
CA TYR A 106 -1.23 -0.21 4.76
C TYR A 106 -0.83 0.78 3.66
N MET A 107 -0.98 0.34 2.41
CA MET A 107 -0.87 1.15 1.20
C MET A 107 -2.17 1.05 0.40
N PHE A 108 -2.42 2.03 -0.48
CA PHE A 108 -3.61 2.03 -1.33
C PHE A 108 -3.28 1.67 -2.76
N VAL A 109 -4.13 0.82 -3.36
CA VAL A 109 -4.12 0.43 -4.76
C VAL A 109 -5.53 0.64 -5.31
N GLN A 110 -5.72 1.61 -6.22
CA GLN A 110 -7.03 1.89 -6.85
C GLN A 110 -8.21 1.85 -5.85
N PHE A 111 -8.09 2.60 -4.74
CA PHE A 111 -9.10 2.68 -3.68
C PHE A 111 -9.29 1.41 -2.83
N SER A 112 -8.47 0.38 -3.01
CA SER A 112 -8.37 -0.78 -2.12
C SER A 112 -7.13 -0.71 -1.23
N LYS A 113 -7.19 -1.34 -0.06
CA LYS A 113 -6.13 -1.33 0.95
C LYS A 113 -5.32 -2.62 0.88
N ILE A 114 -4.01 -2.52 0.71
CA ILE A 114 -3.07 -3.65 0.84
C ILE A 114 -2.24 -3.45 2.11
N ASN A 115 -2.06 -4.50 2.90
CA ASN A 115 -1.21 -4.41 4.09
C ASN A 115 0.28 -4.54 3.70
N PHE A 116 1.16 -4.16 4.63
CA PHE A 116 2.61 -4.17 4.38
C PHE A 116 3.17 -5.59 4.26
N GLU A 117 2.61 -6.57 4.97
CA GLU A 117 3.03 -7.97 4.94
C GLU A 117 2.75 -8.61 3.57
N ASP A 118 1.57 -8.36 3.01
CA ASP A 118 1.15 -8.77 1.67
C ASP A 118 2.00 -8.08 0.60
N LEU A 119 2.32 -6.80 0.79
CA LEU A 119 3.21 -6.09 -0.12
C LEU A 119 4.65 -6.64 -0.08
N GLN A 120 5.13 -7.04 1.10
CA GLN A 120 6.45 -7.69 1.24
C GLN A 120 6.53 -9.05 0.54
N ALA A 121 5.39 -9.72 0.34
CA ALA A 121 5.32 -10.95 -0.44
C ALA A 121 5.38 -10.72 -1.96
N CYS A 122 5.22 -9.46 -2.43
CA CYS A 122 5.33 -9.12 -3.85
C CYS A 122 6.79 -9.04 -4.32
N TYR A 123 7.02 -9.28 -5.60
CA TYR A 123 8.34 -9.10 -6.20
C TYR A 123 8.63 -7.61 -6.41
N MET A 124 9.75 -7.13 -5.87
CA MET A 124 10.20 -5.76 -6.03
C MET A 124 11.10 -5.63 -7.29
N ALA A 125 10.49 -5.27 -8.43
CA ALA A 125 11.21 -5.10 -9.70
C ALA A 125 12.25 -3.97 -9.59
N ASN A 126 11.89 -2.85 -8.96
CA ASN A 126 12.77 -1.72 -8.68
C ASN A 126 12.32 -0.97 -7.42
N LYS A 127 12.89 0.21 -7.14
CA LYS A 127 12.59 1.00 -5.92
C LYS A 127 11.13 1.46 -5.81
N LEU A 128 10.39 1.48 -6.93
CA LEU A 128 9.06 2.07 -7.04
C LEU A 128 8.01 1.08 -7.56
N THR A 129 8.42 -0.03 -8.16
CA THR A 129 7.51 -0.98 -8.82
C THR A 129 7.51 -2.34 -8.14
N TYR A 130 6.30 -2.82 -7.81
CA TYR A 130 6.03 -4.14 -7.25
C TYR A 130 5.21 -4.97 -8.25
N VAL A 131 5.48 -6.26 -8.31
CA VAL A 131 4.73 -7.25 -9.07
C VAL A 131 4.15 -8.25 -8.08
N CYS A 132 2.84 -8.16 -7.86
CA CYS A 132 2.12 -8.98 -6.90
C CYS A 132 1.38 -10.12 -7.59
N GLN A 133 1.30 -11.28 -6.93
CA GLN A 133 0.43 -12.35 -7.39
C GLN A 133 -1.04 -11.95 -7.19
N ASP A 134 -1.90 -12.31 -8.15
CA ASP A 134 -3.36 -12.13 -8.08
C ASP A 134 -4.01 -13.09 -7.06
N LYS A 135 -3.56 -12.99 -5.81
CA LYS A 135 -4.13 -13.62 -4.61
C LYS A 135 -4.56 -12.55 -3.60
N VAL A 136 -4.05 -11.34 -3.74
CA VAL A 136 -4.61 -10.17 -3.07
C VAL A 136 -5.85 -9.84 -3.86
N LEU A 137 -7.01 -10.34 -3.39
CA LEU A 137 -8.28 -9.72 -3.70
C LEU A 137 -8.09 -8.26 -3.33
N LEU A 138 -7.81 -7.41 -4.33
CA LEU A 138 -7.98 -5.98 -4.20
C LEU A 138 -9.44 -5.85 -3.80
N SER A 139 -9.69 -5.69 -2.50
CA SER A 139 -11.02 -5.79 -1.93
C SER A 139 -11.87 -4.83 -2.75
N ASN A 140 -12.78 -5.37 -3.57
CA ASN A 140 -13.64 -4.57 -4.42
C ASN A 140 -14.23 -3.50 -3.50
N TYR A 141 -14.06 -2.24 -3.86
CA TYR A 141 -14.51 -1.13 -3.03
C TYR A 141 -15.95 -1.36 -2.60
N ILE A 142 -16.17 -1.47 -1.28
CA ILE A 142 -17.50 -1.54 -0.69
C ILE A 142 -17.77 -0.17 -0.06
N PRO A 143 -18.72 0.62 -0.60
CA PRO A 143 -19.08 1.90 -0.01
C PRO A 143 -19.49 1.75 1.44
N GLY A 144 -18.87 2.50 2.34
CA GLY A 144 -19.25 2.51 3.74
C GLY A 144 -18.62 1.42 4.62
N GLU A 145 -17.65 0.64 4.12
CA GLU A 145 -16.92 -0.34 4.95
C GLU A 145 -15.51 0.09 5.37
N ASP A 146 -14.78 0.81 4.51
CA ASP A 146 -13.45 1.34 4.83
C ASP A 146 -13.45 2.86 4.60
N CYS A 147 -13.16 3.61 5.67
CA CYS A 147 -13.23 5.06 5.63
C CYS A 147 -12.29 5.64 4.57
N GLU A 148 -11.03 5.20 4.57
CA GLU A 148 -10.00 5.72 3.68
C GLU A 148 -10.30 5.39 2.21
N ALA A 149 -10.72 4.16 1.91
CA ALA A 149 -11.17 3.75 0.58
C ALA A 149 -12.36 4.58 0.11
N SER A 150 -13.38 4.74 0.97
CA SER A 150 -14.54 5.56 0.64
C SER A 150 -14.20 7.03 0.49
N LEU A 151 -13.28 7.59 1.27
CA LEU A 151 -12.85 8.98 1.10
C LEU A 151 -12.14 9.24 -0.22
N LEU A 152 -11.37 8.26 -0.71
CA LEU A 152 -10.58 8.41 -1.93
C LEU A 152 -11.35 8.04 -3.20
N HIS A 153 -12.46 7.29 -3.07
CA HIS A 153 -13.22 6.82 -4.23
C HIS A 153 -13.97 7.97 -4.93
N PRO A 154 -13.90 8.10 -6.27
CA PRO A 154 -14.46 9.24 -7.01
C PRO A 154 -15.99 9.34 -6.97
N SER A 155 -16.68 8.26 -6.62
CA SER A 155 -18.15 8.28 -6.46
C SER A 155 -18.61 8.84 -5.12
N SER A 156 -17.69 9.12 -4.19
CA SER A 156 -18.05 9.56 -2.84
C SER A 156 -18.33 11.05 -2.85
N GLN A 157 -19.61 11.38 -2.63
CA GLN A 157 -20.08 12.76 -2.58
C GLN A 157 -20.03 13.34 -1.15
N PHE A 158 -19.98 12.46 -0.15
CA PHE A 158 -20.02 12.80 1.27
C PHE A 158 -19.08 11.89 2.06
N VAL A 159 -18.55 12.41 3.16
CA VAL A 159 -17.75 11.62 4.10
C VAL A 159 -18.65 10.61 4.82
N PRO A 160 -18.38 9.29 4.73
CA PRO A 160 -19.21 8.27 5.39
C PRO A 160 -19.10 8.33 6.91
N LYS A 161 -20.09 8.96 7.56
CA LYS A 161 -20.08 9.24 9.02
C LYS A 161 -20.06 7.99 9.90
N GLU A 162 -20.51 6.85 9.38
CA GLU A 162 -20.65 5.58 10.11
C GLU A 162 -19.31 4.83 10.26
N VAL A 163 -18.41 5.00 9.30
CA VAL A 163 -17.12 4.30 9.18
C VAL A 163 -15.94 5.23 9.34
N CYS A 164 -16.07 6.48 8.92
CA CYS A 164 -15.07 7.50 9.18
C CYS A 164 -15.22 8.02 10.60
N GLU A 165 -14.29 7.59 11.45
CA GLU A 165 -14.12 8.16 12.77
C GLU A 165 -13.67 9.63 12.63
N ILE A 166 -14.63 10.56 12.65
CA ILE A 166 -14.41 12.03 12.81
C ILE A 166 -13.92 12.32 14.26
N LYS A 167 -13.13 11.41 14.83
CA LYS A 167 -12.69 11.44 16.22
C LYS A 167 -11.72 12.56 16.51
N MET A 168 -11.00 13.13 15.53
CA MET A 168 -10.02 14.18 15.84
C MET A 168 -10.66 15.47 16.39
N PHE A 169 -11.72 15.97 15.75
CA PHE A 169 -12.45 17.15 16.25
C PHE A 169 -13.19 16.82 17.56
N PHE A 170 -13.91 15.70 17.58
CA PHE A 170 -14.76 15.33 18.72
C PHE A 170 -13.93 15.00 19.96
N VAL A 171 -12.85 14.22 19.84
CA VAL A 171 -11.97 13.89 20.98
C VAL A 171 -11.24 15.14 21.47
N GLY A 172 -10.80 16.05 20.58
CA GLY A 172 -10.18 17.32 20.99
C GLY A 172 -11.14 18.24 21.74
N HIS A 173 -12.35 18.44 21.21
CA HIS A 173 -13.40 19.24 21.84
C HIS A 173 -13.83 18.65 23.19
N MET A 174 -14.13 17.34 23.20
CA MET A 174 -14.56 16.62 24.39
C MET A 174 -13.47 16.59 25.45
N LYS A 175 -12.20 16.36 25.08
CA LYS A 175 -11.08 16.39 26.04
C LYS A 175 -10.93 17.77 26.67
N LYS A 176 -11.10 18.86 25.92
CA LYS A 176 -11.06 20.22 26.48
C LYS A 176 -12.23 20.49 27.43
N ARG A 177 -13.45 20.13 27.05
CA ARG A 177 -14.67 20.41 27.82
C ARG A 177 -14.85 19.49 29.04
N VAL A 178 -14.76 18.19 28.84
CA VAL A 178 -14.97 17.17 29.89
C VAL A 178 -13.95 17.30 31.01
N TYR A 179 -12.69 17.63 30.69
CA TYR A 179 -11.65 17.77 31.71
C TYR A 179 -11.57 19.16 32.36
N MET A 180 -12.34 20.16 31.92
CA MET A 180 -12.49 21.43 32.65
C MET A 180 -13.04 21.20 34.07
N ASN A 181 -13.95 20.24 34.21
CA ASN A 181 -14.61 19.91 35.47
C ASN A 181 -13.81 18.93 36.34
N ARG A 182 -12.62 18.49 35.89
CA ARG A 182 -11.70 17.58 36.59
C ARG A 182 -12.41 16.41 37.30
N PRO A 183 -13.15 15.56 36.57
CA PRO A 183 -13.83 14.42 37.16
C PRO A 183 -12.83 13.49 37.85
N ARG A 184 -13.11 13.11 39.09
CA ARG A 184 -12.23 12.28 39.94
C ARG A 184 -12.65 10.83 39.98
N THR A 185 -13.83 10.51 39.45
CA THR A 185 -14.34 9.15 39.36
C THR A 185 -14.81 8.82 37.95
N ILE A 186 -14.84 7.52 37.61
CA ILE A 186 -15.34 7.05 36.31
C ILE A 186 -16.81 7.45 36.10
N GLN A 187 -17.61 7.54 37.17
CA GLN A 187 -19.01 7.94 37.09
C GLN A 187 -19.15 9.43 36.75
N GLU A 188 -18.36 10.29 37.40
CA GLU A 188 -18.30 11.73 37.06
C GLU A 188 -17.84 11.95 35.62
N LEU A 189 -16.82 11.21 35.18
CA LEU A 189 -16.34 11.28 33.79
C LEU A 189 -17.44 10.90 32.79
N LYS A 190 -18.13 9.78 33.02
CA LYS A 190 -19.25 9.35 32.17
C LYS A 190 -20.38 10.37 32.15
N PHE A 191 -20.68 10.99 33.29
CA PHE A 191 -21.71 12.02 33.40
C PHE A 191 -21.32 13.28 32.62
N SER A 192 -20.10 13.79 32.80
CA SER A 192 -19.60 14.96 32.06
C SER A 192 -19.54 14.72 30.55
N ILE A 193 -19.16 13.52 30.11
CA ILE A 193 -19.21 13.16 28.68
C ILE A 193 -20.64 13.23 28.15
N ARG A 194 -21.62 12.67 28.87
CA ARG A 194 -23.03 12.70 28.43
C ARG A 194 -23.58 14.12 28.37
N GLN A 195 -23.26 14.97 29.34
CA GLN A 195 -23.68 16.37 29.35
C GLN A 195 -23.12 17.15 28.15
N GLU A 196 -21.83 17.01 27.86
CA GLU A 196 -21.21 17.70 26.72
C GLU A 196 -21.74 17.19 25.37
N ILE A 197 -22.01 15.90 25.24
CA ILE A 197 -22.66 15.35 24.04
C ILE A 197 -24.07 15.95 23.87
N THR A 198 -24.84 16.05 24.95
CA THR A 198 -26.22 16.57 24.89
C THR A 198 -26.27 18.08 24.66
N ALA A 199 -25.25 18.81 25.11
CA ALA A 199 -25.13 20.25 24.95
C ALA A 199 -24.51 20.68 23.61
N MET A 200 -24.06 19.72 22.78
CA MET A 200 -23.44 20.03 21.50
C MET A 200 -24.50 20.36 20.46
N PRO A 201 -24.47 21.57 19.88
CA PRO A 201 -25.44 21.94 18.86
C PRO A 201 -25.08 21.28 17.52
N GLU A 202 -26.09 20.94 16.72
CA GLU A 202 -25.92 20.17 15.48
C GLU A 202 -25.06 20.91 14.44
N ASP A 203 -25.13 22.24 14.41
CA ASP A 203 -24.32 23.12 13.57
C ASP A 203 -22.82 22.99 13.85
N MET A 204 -22.42 22.65 15.09
CA MET A 204 -21.01 22.45 15.45
C MET A 204 -20.41 21.23 14.74
N LEU A 205 -21.21 20.17 14.52
CA LEU A 205 -20.77 18.99 13.76
C LEU A 205 -20.69 19.31 12.28
N GLU A 206 -21.66 20.04 11.73
CA GLU A 206 -21.64 20.48 10.33
C GLU A 206 -20.45 21.39 10.03
N ASN A 207 -20.19 22.38 10.90
CA ASN A 207 -19.04 23.27 10.77
C ASN A 207 -17.70 22.52 10.88
N ALA A 208 -17.62 21.50 11.73
CA ALA A 208 -16.42 20.66 11.82
C ALA A 208 -16.17 19.87 10.52
N MET A 209 -17.24 19.36 9.90
CA MET A 209 -17.17 18.66 8.62
C MET A 209 -16.79 19.61 7.47
N GLN A 210 -17.42 20.78 7.40
CA GLN A 210 -17.10 21.82 6.43
C GLN A 210 -15.63 22.25 6.54
N ASN A 211 -15.13 22.46 7.77
CA ASN A 211 -13.75 22.83 8.01
C ASN A 211 -12.77 21.72 7.60
N PHE A 212 -13.15 20.46 7.78
CA PHE A 212 -12.38 19.32 7.29
C PHE A 212 -12.32 19.28 5.76
N GLU A 213 -13.46 19.47 5.07
CA GLU A 213 -13.52 19.51 3.61
C GLU A 213 -12.65 20.63 3.02
N GLU A 214 -12.74 21.84 3.57
CA GLU A 214 -11.91 22.98 3.16
C GLU A 214 -10.41 22.70 3.33
N ARG A 215 -10.02 22.12 4.47
CA ARG A 215 -8.63 21.74 4.74
C ARG A 215 -8.15 20.62 3.81
N LEU A 216 -9.03 19.68 3.47
CA LEU A 216 -8.72 18.63 2.51
C LEU A 216 -8.47 19.24 1.12
N GLN A 217 -9.31 20.19 0.69
CA GLN A 217 -9.11 20.90 -0.58
C GLN A 217 -7.79 21.69 -0.61
N MET A 218 -7.45 22.38 0.48
CA MET A 218 -6.15 23.06 0.60
C MET A 218 -4.97 22.08 0.48
N CYS A 219 -5.09 20.91 1.10
CA CYS A 219 -4.08 19.85 1.02
C CYS A 219 -3.92 19.33 -0.41
N VAL A 220 -5.03 19.06 -1.11
CA VAL A 220 -5.03 18.61 -2.51
C VAL A 220 -4.36 19.64 -3.43
N GLN A 221 -4.58 20.94 -3.19
CA GLN A 221 -4.02 22.00 -4.02
C GLN A 221 -2.53 22.27 -3.75
N GLN A 222 -2.08 22.15 -2.50
CA GLN A 222 -0.75 22.64 -2.09
C GLN A 222 0.24 21.53 -1.72
N GLY A 223 -0.23 20.32 -1.38
CA GLY A 223 0.63 19.17 -1.08
C GLY A 223 1.60 19.37 0.10
N ARG A 224 1.32 20.31 1.01
CA ARG A 224 2.19 20.72 2.13
C ARG A 224 1.39 20.81 3.44
N HIS A 225 2.08 20.95 4.57
CA HIS A 225 1.46 21.24 5.87
C HIS A 225 0.56 22.49 5.77
N LEU A 226 -0.66 22.41 6.34
CA LEU A 226 -1.52 23.57 6.55
C LEU A 226 -0.76 24.59 7.41
N THR A 227 -0.59 25.80 6.88
CA THR A 227 0.29 26.80 7.49
C THR A 227 -0.21 27.40 8.78
N ASP A 228 -1.47 27.18 9.18
CA ASP A 228 -2.00 27.63 10.47
C ASP A 228 -3.20 26.80 10.95
N ILE A 229 -3.30 26.56 12.26
CA ILE A 229 -4.55 26.10 12.88
C ILE A 229 -5.49 27.29 12.95
N ILE A 230 -6.30 27.50 11.91
CA ILE A 230 -7.40 28.46 11.98
C ILE A 230 -8.59 27.76 12.66
N PHE A 231 -8.83 28.08 13.92
CA PHE A 231 -10.14 27.85 14.54
C PHE A 231 -11.07 28.92 13.97
N LEU A 232 -11.89 28.56 12.99
CA LEU A 232 -13.06 29.37 12.67
C LEU A 232 -14.12 29.03 13.72
N MET A 233 -14.49 30.06 14.48
CA MET A 233 -15.52 30.04 15.52
C MET A 233 -16.87 30.35 14.89
#